data_AF-A0A7C5J907-F1
#
_entry.id   AF-A0A7C5J907-F1
#
_cell.length_a   1.000
_cell.length_b   1.000
_cell.length_c   1.000
_cell.angle_alpha   90.00
_cell.angle_beta   90.00
_cell.angle_gamma   90.00
#
_symmetry.space_group_name_H-M   'P 1'
#
loop_
_entity.id
_entity.type
_entity.pdbx_description
1 polymer ?
#
loop_
_entity_poly.entity_id
_entity_poly.type
_entity_poly.pdbx_seq_one_letter_code
_entity_poly.pdbx_strand_id
1 'polypeptide(L)'
;MPSPPRPSAWNRSGFPGRPPRGDEPLPAAEEREAALAQALAITHRMLNHCREASWDPLPALAEARHDLLLRAFDGRPAPHQAERFAAAIARLQDLDRQILDHCQRQKEDWGRALHRIARGRRASDAYLRESL
;
A
#
# COMPACT_ATOMS: atom_id res chain seq x y z
N MET A 1 23.44 43.24 23.88
CA MET A 1 23.19 41.78 23.81
C MET A 1 21.93 41.54 22.99
N PRO A 2 22.00 40.95 21.78
CA PRO A 2 20.81 40.67 20.99
C PRO A 2 20.07 39.44 21.55
N SER A 3 18.75 39.53 21.65
CA SER A 3 17.87 38.45 22.13
C SER A 3 17.85 37.28 21.14
N PRO A 4 17.77 36.02 21.60
CA PRO A 4 17.62 34.88 20.71
C PRO A 4 16.22 34.86 20.07
N PRO A 5 16.09 34.43 18.80
CA PRO A 5 14.79 34.27 18.16
C PRO A 5 13.98 33.16 18.86
N ARG A 6 12.70 33.42 19.11
CA ARG A 6 11.77 32.45 19.68
C ARG A 6 11.58 31.28 18.70
N PRO A 7 11.63 30.01 19.14
CA PRO A 7 11.31 28.88 18.28
C PRO A 7 9.83 28.90 17.91
N SER A 8 9.54 28.81 16.60
CA SER A 8 8.19 28.86 16.05
C SER A 8 7.37 27.62 16.47
N ALA A 9 6.12 27.87 16.86
CA ALA A 9 5.17 26.91 17.40
C ALA A 9 4.46 26.06 16.33
N TRP A 10 5.22 25.38 15.45
CA TRP A 10 4.65 24.50 14.44
C TRP A 10 5.28 23.11 14.49
N ASN A 11 5.01 22.38 15.57
CA ASN A 11 5.19 20.93 15.59
C ASN A 11 4.08 20.30 16.42
N ARG A 12 2.91 20.09 15.80
CA ARG A 12 1.74 19.50 16.48
C ARG A 12 0.90 18.56 15.62
N SER A 13 1.52 17.85 14.68
CA SER A 13 0.90 16.70 14.01
C SER A 13 1.95 15.63 13.73
N GLY A 14 1.92 14.56 14.52
CA GLY A 14 2.83 13.43 14.47
C GLY A 14 2.64 12.52 13.25
N PHE A 15 2.90 13.05 12.06
CA PHE A 15 3.35 12.23 10.94
C PHE A 15 4.88 12.27 10.93
N PRO A 16 5.60 11.14 10.81
CA PRO A 16 7.02 11.16 10.51
C PRO A 16 7.17 11.59 9.05
N GLY A 17 6.94 12.87 8.78
CA GLY A 17 7.29 13.50 7.53
C GLY A 17 8.79 13.36 7.38
N ARG A 18 9.23 12.65 6.34
CA ARG A 18 10.59 12.71 5.84
C ARG A 18 11.05 14.17 5.87
N PRO A 19 12.25 14.49 6.42
CA PRO A 19 12.74 15.86 6.37
C PRO A 19 12.69 16.35 4.92
N PRO A 20 12.29 17.62 4.67
CA PRO A 20 12.24 18.14 3.31
C PRO A 20 13.61 17.92 2.66
N ARG A 21 13.65 17.25 1.50
CA ARG A 21 14.87 17.18 0.69
C ARG A 21 15.25 18.63 0.38
N GLY A 22 16.33 19.10 1.01
CA GLY A 22 16.62 20.53 1.18
C GLY A 22 16.81 21.33 -0.10
N ASP A 23 17.03 20.69 -1.26
CA ASP A 23 17.44 21.40 -2.47
C ASP A 23 16.79 20.87 -3.78
N GLU A 24 15.88 19.89 -3.72
CA GLU A 24 15.20 19.41 -4.92
C GLU A 24 13.96 20.28 -5.23
N PRO A 25 13.81 20.79 -6.47
CA PRO A 25 12.61 21.49 -6.86
C PRO A 25 11.41 20.56 -6.69
N LEU A 26 10.36 21.06 -6.04
CA LEU A 26 9.11 20.31 -5.91
C LEU A 26 8.62 19.88 -7.30
N PRO A 27 8.12 18.65 -7.44
CA PRO A 27 7.59 18.19 -8.71
C PRO A 27 6.48 19.13 -9.17
N ALA A 28 6.44 19.38 -10.49
CA ALA A 28 5.44 20.27 -11.05
C ALA A 28 4.04 19.76 -10.72
N ALA A 29 3.07 20.68 -10.60
CA ALA A 29 1.71 20.34 -10.22
C ALA A 29 1.10 19.24 -11.13
N GLU A 30 1.42 19.28 -12.43
CA GLU A 30 1.05 18.30 -13.44
C GLU A 30 1.75 16.94 -13.23
N GLU A 31 3.02 16.93 -12.84
CA GLU A 31 3.77 15.70 -12.56
C GLU A 31 3.19 14.96 -11.35
N ARG A 32 2.74 15.69 -10.33
CA ARG A 32 2.09 15.11 -9.15
C ARG A 32 0.75 14.47 -9.51
N GLU A 33 -0.04 15.13 -10.36
CA GLU A 33 -1.29 14.56 -10.88
C GLU A 33 -1.04 13.31 -11.74
N ALA A 34 -0.03 13.36 -12.60
CA ALA A 34 0.37 12.21 -13.41
C ALA A 34 0.81 11.04 -12.52
N ALA A 35 1.59 11.31 -11.47
CA ALA A 35 1.99 10.30 -10.50
C ALA A 35 0.79 9.68 -9.76
N LEU A 36 -0.20 10.49 -9.38
CA LEU A 36 -1.42 10.01 -8.73
C LEU A 36 -2.27 9.13 -9.66
N ALA A 37 -2.42 9.55 -10.92
CA ALA A 37 -3.13 8.77 -11.93
C ALA A 37 -2.43 7.43 -12.20
N GLN A 38 -1.10 7.42 -12.27
CA GLN A 38 -0.31 6.19 -12.41
C GLN A 38 -0.45 5.29 -11.17
N ALA A 39 -0.43 5.84 -9.96
CA ALA A 39 -0.63 5.07 -8.74
C ALA A 39 -2.00 4.39 -8.71
N LEU A 40 -3.06 5.09 -9.15
CA LEU A 40 -4.40 4.50 -9.31
C LEU A 40 -4.41 3.35 -10.33
N ALA A 41 -3.74 3.53 -11.47
CA ALA A 41 -3.64 2.48 -12.49
C ALA A 41 -2.89 1.24 -11.97
N ILE A 42 -1.80 1.42 -11.23
CA ILE A 42 -1.07 0.32 -10.59
C ILE A 42 -1.96 -0.38 -9.56
N THR A 43 -2.70 0.36 -8.74
CA THR A 43 -3.60 -0.22 -7.74
C THR A 43 -4.70 -1.06 -8.39
N HIS A 44 -5.23 -0.62 -9.53
CA HIS A 44 -6.15 -1.41 -10.34
C HIS A 44 -5.51 -2.70 -10.87
N ARG A 45 -4.26 -2.65 -11.35
CA ARG A 45 -3.52 -3.86 -11.78
C ARG A 45 -3.31 -4.81 -10.62
N MET A 46 -2.93 -4.31 -9.45
CA MET A 46 -2.79 -5.13 -8.23
C MET A 46 -4.10 -5.85 -7.90
N LEU A 47 -5.24 -5.14 -7.94
CA LEU A 47 -6.55 -5.75 -7.70
C LEU A 47 -6.87 -6.85 -8.72
N ASN A 48 -6.54 -6.66 -10.00
CA ASN A 48 -6.74 -7.70 -11.02
C ASN A 48 -5.88 -8.93 -10.73
N HIS A 49 -4.60 -8.74 -10.39
CA HIS A 49 -3.71 -9.83 -9.98
C HIS A 49 -4.25 -10.58 -8.74
N CYS A 50 -4.79 -9.87 -7.75
CA CYS A 50 -5.46 -10.49 -6.60
C CYS A 50 -6.69 -11.33 -7.01
N ARG A 51 -7.48 -10.87 -7.98
CA ARG A 51 -8.66 -11.61 -8.49
C ARG A 51 -8.26 -12.86 -9.26
N GLU A 52 -7.15 -12.81 -9.97
CA GLU A 52 -6.58 -13.93 -10.73
C GLU A 52 -5.72 -14.86 -9.88
N ALA A 53 -5.58 -14.57 -8.57
CA ALA A 53 -4.68 -15.27 -7.65
C ALA A 53 -3.22 -15.33 -8.14
N SER A 54 -2.79 -14.28 -8.86
CA SER A 54 -1.41 -14.09 -9.31
C SER A 54 -0.67 -13.19 -8.32
N TRP A 55 0.12 -13.79 -7.43
CA TRP A 55 0.71 -13.07 -6.28
C TRP A 55 2.13 -12.56 -6.55
N ASP A 56 2.88 -13.21 -7.43
CA ASP A 56 4.28 -12.90 -7.76
C ASP A 56 4.52 -11.42 -8.17
N PRO A 57 3.66 -10.75 -8.96
CA PRO A 57 3.92 -9.36 -9.37
C PRO A 57 3.57 -8.33 -8.29
N LEU A 58 2.82 -8.70 -7.24
CA LEU A 58 2.28 -7.74 -6.27
C LEU A 58 3.35 -6.96 -5.48
N PRO A 59 4.47 -7.57 -5.01
CA PRO A 59 5.49 -6.81 -4.27
C PRO A 59 6.11 -5.68 -5.11
N ALA A 60 6.49 -5.96 -6.35
CA ALA A 60 7.08 -4.97 -7.25
C ALA A 60 6.06 -3.86 -7.60
N LEU A 61 4.79 -4.22 -7.82
CA LEU A 61 3.73 -3.24 -8.04
C LEU A 61 3.47 -2.37 -6.80
N ALA A 62 3.52 -2.95 -5.59
CA ALA A 62 3.33 -2.21 -4.35
C ALA A 62 4.46 -1.18 -4.12
N GLU A 63 5.70 -1.55 -4.41
CA GLU A 63 6.86 -0.64 -4.36
C GLU A 63 6.72 0.50 -5.38
N ALA A 64 6.43 0.18 -6.65
CA ALA A 64 6.21 1.19 -7.68
C ALA A 64 5.04 2.14 -7.33
N ARG A 65 3.95 1.61 -6.76
CA ARG A 65 2.83 2.41 -6.26
C ARG A 65 3.29 3.35 -5.14
N HIS A 66 4.07 2.85 -4.19
CA HIS A 66 4.55 3.61 -3.06
C HIS A 66 5.35 4.84 -3.52
N ASP A 67 6.31 4.64 -4.43
CA ASP A 67 7.12 5.73 -4.96
C ASP A 67 6.28 6.79 -5.70
N LEU A 68 5.28 6.36 -6.47
CA LEU A 68 4.36 7.27 -7.14
C LEU A 68 3.50 8.06 -6.15
N LEU A 69 3.02 7.44 -5.08
CA LEU A 69 2.27 8.13 -4.04
C LEU A 69 3.14 9.15 -3.30
N LEU A 70 4.39 8.80 -2.99
CA LEU A 70 5.34 9.74 -2.40
C LEU A 70 5.53 10.97 -3.29
N ARG A 71 5.68 10.77 -4.60
CA ARG A 71 5.80 11.87 -5.58
C ARG A 71 4.52 12.69 -5.70
N ALA A 72 3.36 12.03 -5.75
CA ALA A 72 2.06 12.69 -5.88
C ALA A 72 1.75 13.59 -4.68
N PHE A 73 2.10 13.15 -3.48
CA PHE A 73 1.85 13.85 -2.22
C PHE A 73 3.04 14.66 -1.71
N ASP A 74 4.05 14.88 -2.56
CA ASP A 74 5.17 15.76 -2.22
C ASP A 74 4.72 17.23 -2.27
N GLY A 75 4.42 17.77 -1.09
CA GLY A 75 3.86 19.10 -0.89
C GLY A 75 2.33 19.15 -0.91
N ARG A 76 1.79 20.36 -0.71
CA ARG A 76 0.33 20.57 -0.74
C ARG A 76 -0.18 20.70 -2.18
N PRO A 77 -1.34 20.07 -2.52
CA PRO A 77 -2.01 20.33 -3.77
C PRO A 77 -2.51 21.79 -3.82
N ALA A 78 -2.52 22.38 -5.00
CA ALA A 78 -3.13 23.69 -5.18
C ALA A 78 -4.66 23.60 -4.97
N PRO A 79 -5.36 24.70 -4.64
CA PRO A 79 -6.80 24.67 -4.36
C PRO A 79 -7.63 24.03 -5.49
N HIS A 80 -7.28 24.30 -6.75
CA HIS A 80 -7.96 23.72 -7.92
C HIS A 80 -7.68 22.22 -8.13
N GLN A 81 -6.68 21.65 -7.45
CA GLN A 81 -6.35 20.22 -7.49
C GLN A 81 -6.98 19.45 -6.32
N ALA A 82 -7.38 20.14 -5.25
CA ALA A 82 -7.78 19.52 -3.99
C ALA A 82 -8.92 18.52 -4.13
N GLU A 83 -9.97 18.86 -4.89
CA GLU A 83 -11.12 17.97 -5.11
C GLU A 83 -10.72 16.68 -5.86
N ARG A 84 -9.88 16.79 -6.88
CA ARG A 84 -9.39 15.63 -7.64
C ARG A 84 -8.51 14.73 -6.78
N PHE A 85 -7.63 15.33 -5.97
CA PHE A 85 -6.80 14.58 -5.02
C PHE A 85 -7.66 13.86 -3.97
N ALA A 86 -8.68 14.53 -3.42
CA ALA A 86 -9.60 13.92 -2.47
C ALA A 86 -10.36 12.74 -3.09
N ALA A 87 -10.88 12.90 -4.32
CA ALA A 87 -11.55 11.83 -5.05
C ALA A 87 -10.62 10.63 -5.32
N ALA A 88 -9.37 10.90 -5.71
CA ALA A 88 -8.36 9.87 -5.93
C ALA A 88 -7.97 9.14 -4.64
N ILE A 89 -7.85 9.84 -3.50
CA ILE A 89 -7.60 9.21 -2.20
C ILE A 89 -8.75 8.26 -1.84
N ALA A 90 -10.00 8.72 -1.95
CA ALA A 90 -11.16 7.88 -1.67
C ALA A 90 -11.17 6.62 -2.56
N ARG A 91 -10.80 6.77 -3.84
CA ARG A 91 -10.70 5.65 -4.77
C ARG A 91 -9.58 4.68 -4.41
N LEU A 92 -8.39 5.18 -4.03
CA LEU A 92 -7.28 4.36 -3.56
C LEU A 92 -7.67 3.55 -2.32
N GLN A 93 -8.33 4.18 -1.35
CA GLN A 93 -8.80 3.51 -0.14
C GLN A 93 -9.81 2.40 -0.44
N ASP A 94 -10.75 2.63 -1.37
CA ASP A 94 -11.70 1.60 -1.78
C ASP A 94 -11.02 0.41 -2.46
N LEU A 95 -10.05 0.67 -3.34
CA LEU A 95 -9.28 -0.39 -4.00
C LEU A 95 -8.40 -1.16 -3.01
N ASP A 96 -7.74 -0.47 -2.07
CA ASP A 96 -6.92 -1.09 -1.03
C ASP A 96 -7.74 -2.00 -0.13
N ARG A 97 -8.96 -1.57 0.25
CA ARG A 97 -9.90 -2.42 0.97
C ARG A 97 -10.21 -3.70 0.19
N GLN A 98 -10.53 -3.59 -1.10
CA GLN A 98 -10.81 -4.76 -1.93
C GLN A 98 -9.60 -5.70 -2.02
N ILE A 99 -8.39 -5.17 -2.19
CA ILE A 99 -7.15 -5.96 -2.22
C ILE A 99 -6.97 -6.72 -0.89
N LEU A 100 -7.13 -6.05 0.25
CA LEU A 100 -7.01 -6.67 1.57
C LEU A 100 -8.05 -7.78 1.76
N ASP A 101 -9.29 -7.57 1.33
CA ASP A 101 -10.35 -8.58 1.40
C ASP A 101 -10.02 -9.81 0.55
N HIS A 102 -9.40 -9.63 -0.62
CA HIS A 102 -8.92 -10.73 -1.45
C HIS A 102 -7.76 -11.48 -0.77
N CYS A 103 -6.76 -10.77 -0.25
CA CYS A 103 -5.63 -11.37 0.46
C CYS A 103 -6.09 -12.18 1.69
N GLN A 104 -7.04 -11.66 2.45
CA GLN A 104 -7.56 -12.33 3.64
C GLN A 104 -8.29 -13.63 3.28
N ARG A 105 -9.16 -13.62 2.27
CA ARG A 105 -9.83 -14.83 1.77
C ARG A 105 -8.83 -15.88 1.29
N GLN A 106 -7.82 -15.47 0.54
CA GLN A 106 -6.78 -16.37 0.05
C GLN A 106 -5.99 -17.02 1.20
N LYS A 107 -5.63 -16.24 2.22
CA LYS A 107 -4.94 -16.73 3.41
C LYS A 107 -5.78 -17.80 4.14
N GLU A 108 -7.08 -17.59 4.25
CA GLU A 108 -7.99 -18.57 4.84
C GLU A 108 -8.08 -19.86 4.02
N ASP A 109 -8.12 -19.76 2.69
CA ASP A 109 -8.11 -20.91 1.79
C ASP A 109 -6.82 -21.73 1.92
N TRP A 110 -5.66 -21.08 1.97
CA TRP A 110 -4.39 -21.74 2.23
C TRP A 110 -4.34 -22.38 3.61
N GLY A 111 -4.85 -21.71 4.64
CA GLY A 111 -4.98 -22.27 5.98
C GLY A 111 -5.80 -23.55 6.00
N ARG A 112 -6.96 -23.56 5.32
CA ARG A 112 -7.80 -24.75 5.16
C ARG A 112 -7.09 -25.86 4.38
N ALA A 113 -6.39 -25.52 3.30
CA ALA A 113 -5.65 -26.49 2.50
C ALA A 113 -4.52 -27.16 3.30
N LEU A 114 -3.69 -26.37 3.99
CA LEU A 114 -2.62 -26.87 4.85
C LEU A 114 -3.15 -27.76 5.97
N HIS A 115 -4.26 -27.37 6.60
CA HIS A 115 -4.89 -28.17 7.64
C HIS A 115 -5.39 -29.53 7.11
N ARG A 116 -5.93 -29.59 5.89
CA ARG A 116 -6.32 -30.86 5.23
C ARG A 116 -5.11 -31.75 4.99
N ILE A 117 -4.00 -31.21 4.49
CA ILE A 117 -2.76 -31.95 4.24
C ILE A 117 -2.21 -32.51 5.56
N ALA A 118 -2.14 -31.69 6.60
CA ALA A 118 -1.64 -32.11 7.91
C ALA A 118 -2.49 -33.23 8.53
N ARG A 119 -3.83 -33.16 8.41
CA ARG A 119 -4.72 -34.26 8.85
C ARG A 119 -4.48 -35.55 8.06
N GLY A 120 -4.32 -35.45 6.75
CA GLY A 120 -4.01 -36.60 5.89
C GLY A 120 -2.72 -37.30 6.31
N ARG A 121 -1.64 -36.53 6.54
CA ARG A 121 -0.35 -37.08 7.03
C ARG A 121 -0.50 -37.82 8.36
N ARG A 122 -1.19 -37.23 9.34
CA ARG A 122 -1.43 -37.88 10.64
C ARG A 122 -2.23 -39.18 10.52
N ALA A 123 -3.23 -39.22 9.64
CA ALA A 123 -4.01 -40.43 9.40
C ALA A 123 -3.14 -41.53 8.77
N SER A 124 -2.34 -41.19 7.75
CA SER A 124 -1.38 -42.12 7.14
C SER A 124 -0.36 -42.66 8.16
N ASP A 125 0.17 -41.80 9.02
CA ASP A 125 1.12 -42.18 10.08
C ASP A 125 0.49 -43.06 11.17
N ALA A 126 -0.83 -42.97 11.38
CA ALA A 126 -1.56 -43.86 12.28
C ALA A 126 -1.74 -45.24 11.64
N TYR A 127 -2.17 -45.29 10.37
CA TYR A 127 -2.29 -46.54 9.61
C TYR A 127 -0.97 -47.31 9.51
N LEU A 128 0.15 -46.62 9.28
CA LEU A 128 1.48 -47.24 9.21
C LEU A 128 1.96 -47.78 10.56
N ARG A 129 1.49 -47.22 11.68
CA ARG A 129 1.84 -47.68 13.03
C ARG A 129 1.00 -48.86 13.50
N GLU A 130 -0.24 -48.98 13.03
CA GLU A 130 -1.12 -50.11 13.36
C GLU A 130 -0.86 -51.36 12.49
N SER A 131 -0.04 -51.24 11.44
CA SER A 131 0.32 -52.34 10.51
C SER A 131 1.71 -52.94 10.75
N LEU A 132 2.38 -52.53 11.83
CA LEU A 132 3.64 -53.09 12.36
C LEU A 132 3.37 -53.75 13.72
#